data_AF-A0AAN1GRG4-F1
#
_entry.id   AF-A0AAN1GRG4-F1
#
_cell.length_a   1.000
_cell.length_b   1.000
_cell.length_c   1.000
_cell.angle_alpha   90.00
_cell.angle_beta   90.00
_cell.angle_gamma   90.00
#
_symmetry.space_group_name_H-M   'P 1'
#
loop_
_entity.id
_entity.type
_entity.pdbx_description
1 polymer ?
#
loop_
_entity_poly.entity_id
_entity_poly.type
_entity_poly.pdbx_seq_one_letter_code
_entity_poly.pdbx_strand_id
1 'polypeptide(L)'
;MPRTPINTDEKIIETGEALSKKLGRETTATDIQKALGGKGKYARIREIWEDHLATRETEQHQDISLPDDVRDQIGKAASIFEESMQNMVRGLISRMTDQTVRQFAFKERDFAMLEAEHATKVKALEEEVAYLTECLDQLEAENEVTDAEAPDDAPEQPSVSEPAPAASALAAARKSPNRPLRKTRPAPRKAARAKAPAPKKSPAPTSKPS
;
A
#
# COMPACT_ATOMS: atom_id res chain seq x y z
N MET A 1 42.36 -25.95 54.69
CA MET A 1 40.92 -25.93 55.04
C MET A 1 40.18 -25.15 53.97
N PRO A 2 39.16 -25.72 53.29
CA PRO A 2 38.36 -24.97 52.33
C PRO A 2 37.60 -23.86 53.07
N ARG A 3 37.73 -22.62 52.57
CA ARG A 3 37.01 -21.47 53.13
C ARG A 3 35.51 -21.68 52.91
N THR A 4 34.73 -21.63 53.98
CA THR A 4 33.27 -21.63 53.90
C THR A 4 32.80 -20.41 53.11
N PRO A 5 31.86 -20.58 52.17
CA PRO A 5 31.34 -19.47 51.39
C PRO A 5 30.58 -18.48 52.29
N ILE A 6 30.73 -17.18 52.00
CA ILE A 6 30.16 -16.07 52.81
C ILE A 6 28.62 -16.11 52.84
N ASN A 7 27.99 -16.60 51.78
CA ASN A 7 26.56 -16.81 51.68
C ASN A 7 26.30 -18.27 51.23
N THR A 8 25.37 -18.96 51.88
CA THR A 8 24.90 -20.28 51.46
C THR A 8 24.12 -20.18 50.15
N ASP A 9 23.97 -21.31 49.45
CA ASP A 9 23.25 -21.36 48.17
C ASP A 9 21.77 -21.02 48.37
N GLU A 10 21.15 -21.56 49.43
CA GLU A 10 19.78 -21.25 49.87
C GLU A 10 19.55 -19.76 50.04
N LYS A 11 20.49 -19.05 50.70
CA LYS A 11 20.36 -17.61 50.94
C LYS A 11 20.40 -16.80 49.63
N ILE A 12 21.15 -17.26 48.63
CA ILE A 12 21.20 -16.63 47.30
C ILE A 12 19.86 -16.81 46.58
N ILE A 13 19.26 -18.00 46.66
CA ILE A 13 17.96 -18.30 46.07
C ILE A 13 16.86 -17.49 46.76
N GLU A 14 16.77 -17.52 48.10
CA GLU A 14 15.78 -16.77 48.88
C GLU A 14 15.83 -15.26 48.60
N THR A 15 17.04 -14.69 48.50
CA THR A 15 17.18 -13.28 48.16
C THR A 15 16.75 -12.98 46.73
N GLY A 16 17.05 -13.86 45.77
CA GLY A 16 16.55 -13.76 44.40
C GLY A 16 15.03 -13.81 44.31
N GLU A 17 14.38 -14.74 45.01
CA GLU A 17 12.93 -14.84 45.05
C GLU A 17 12.27 -13.64 45.73
N ALA A 18 12.82 -13.19 46.86
CA ALA A 18 12.32 -12.02 47.57
C ALA A 18 12.43 -10.75 46.71
N LEU A 19 13.50 -10.63 45.90
CA LEU A 19 13.64 -9.53 44.94
C LEU A 19 12.67 -9.65 43.78
N SER A 20 12.44 -10.85 43.24
CA SER A 20 11.50 -11.05 42.14
C SER A 20 10.07 -10.68 42.55
N LYS A 21 9.66 -11.08 43.76
CA LYS A 21 8.36 -10.71 44.36
C LYS A 21 8.24 -9.19 44.60
N LYS A 22 9.33 -8.53 45.04
CA LYS A 22 9.32 -7.08 45.32
C LYS A 22 9.35 -6.22 44.05
N LEU A 23 10.10 -6.64 43.03
CA LEU A 23 10.32 -5.87 41.81
C LEU A 23 9.26 -6.12 40.74
N GLY A 24 8.52 -7.24 40.81
CA GLY A 24 7.52 -7.60 39.81
C GLY A 24 8.11 -7.89 38.43
N ARG A 25 9.42 -8.16 38.36
CA ARG A 25 10.15 -8.48 37.12
C ARG A 25 11.22 -9.54 37.41
N GLU A 26 11.80 -10.08 36.34
CA GLU A 26 12.94 -10.99 36.43
C GLU A 26 14.11 -10.34 37.18
N THR A 27 14.63 -11.07 38.16
CA THR A 27 15.73 -10.61 39.00
C THR A 27 17.05 -11.06 38.40
N THR A 28 18.01 -10.15 38.30
CA THR A 28 19.34 -10.46 37.78
C THR A 28 20.30 -10.84 38.91
N ALA A 29 21.32 -11.64 38.61
CA ALA A 29 22.38 -11.97 39.58
C ALA A 29 23.07 -10.72 40.18
N THR A 30 23.11 -9.61 39.41
CA THR A 30 23.64 -8.33 39.89
C THR A 30 22.76 -7.70 40.96
N ASP A 31 21.44 -7.83 40.84
CA ASP A 31 20.49 -7.32 41.84
C ASP A 31 20.59 -8.13 43.14
N ILE A 32 20.76 -9.45 43.02
CA ILE A 32 20.99 -10.35 44.16
C ILE A 32 22.28 -10.01 44.88
N GLN A 33 23.38 -9.81 44.14
CA GLN A 33 24.67 -9.43 44.73
C GLN A 33 24.58 -8.08 45.47
N LYS A 34 23.86 -7.10 44.93
CA LYS A 34 23.60 -5.83 45.60
C LYS A 34 22.79 -6.01 46.88
N ALA A 35 21.74 -6.84 46.86
CA ALA A 35 20.91 -7.14 48.02
C ALA A 35 21.69 -7.89 49.13
N LEU A 36 22.68 -8.70 48.75
CA LEU A 36 23.61 -9.37 49.67
C LEU A 36 24.73 -8.43 50.18
N GLY A 37 24.66 -7.14 49.89
CA GLY A 37 25.62 -6.13 50.34
C GLY A 37 26.96 -6.19 49.61
N GLY A 38 26.99 -6.69 48.36
CA GLY A 38 28.21 -6.82 47.57
C GLY A 38 29.14 -7.94 48.04
N LYS A 39 28.70 -8.79 48.97
CA LYS A 39 29.52 -9.85 49.56
C LYS A 39 29.36 -11.16 48.78
N GLY A 40 30.48 -11.79 48.46
CA GLY A 40 30.55 -13.04 47.70
C GLY A 40 30.96 -12.85 46.24
N LYS A 41 31.41 -13.94 45.60
CA LYS A 41 31.80 -13.93 44.18
C LYS A 41 30.56 -13.88 43.30
N TYR A 42 30.50 -12.89 42.40
CA TYR A 42 29.41 -12.73 41.44
C TYR A 42 29.17 -13.99 40.59
N ALA A 43 30.24 -14.63 40.10
CA ALA A 43 30.15 -15.84 39.28
C ALA A 43 29.35 -16.95 39.96
N ARG A 44 29.56 -17.17 41.27
CA ARG A 44 28.81 -18.17 42.04
C ARG A 44 27.35 -17.77 42.24
N ILE A 45 27.06 -16.49 42.51
CA ILE A 45 25.68 -16.00 42.64
C ILE A 45 24.93 -16.19 41.33
N ARG A 46 25.60 -15.90 40.22
CA ARG A 46 25.07 -16.08 38.87
C ARG A 46 24.78 -17.55 38.57
N GLU A 47 25.76 -18.42 38.77
CA GLU A 47 25.62 -19.88 38.55
C GLU A 47 24.44 -20.46 39.34
N ILE A 48 24.39 -20.22 40.66
CA ILE A 48 23.31 -20.73 41.52
C ILE A 48 21.94 -20.18 41.09
N TRP A 49 21.87 -18.91 40.70
CA TRP A 49 20.60 -18.30 40.30
C TRP A 49 20.15 -18.78 38.92
N GLU A 50 21.06 -18.93 37.96
CA GLU A 50 20.78 -19.48 36.64
C GLU A 50 20.36 -20.95 36.74
N ASP A 51 21.04 -21.75 37.56
CA ASP A 51 20.67 -23.15 37.82
C ASP A 51 19.29 -23.27 38.47
N HIS A 52 18.97 -22.38 39.42
CA HIS A 52 17.65 -22.33 40.04
C HIS A 52 16.56 -21.94 39.03
N LEU A 53 16.82 -20.96 38.15
CA LEU A 53 15.88 -20.58 37.09
C LEU A 53 15.67 -21.72 36.09
N ALA A 54 16.73 -22.41 35.68
CA ALA A 54 16.64 -23.55 34.77
C ALA A 54 15.83 -24.70 35.38
N THR A 55 16.05 -25.01 36.66
CA THR A 55 15.28 -26.04 37.38
C THR A 55 13.79 -25.66 37.47
N ARG A 56 13.50 -24.38 37.77
CA ARG A 56 12.14 -23.87 37.81
C ARG A 56 11.44 -23.92 36.45
N GLU A 57 12.14 -23.58 35.37
CA GLU A 57 11.60 -23.67 34.01
C GLU A 57 11.24 -25.11 33.64
N THR A 58 12.11 -26.08 34.00
CA THR A 58 11.80 -27.50 33.81
C THR A 58 10.64 -28.01 34.65
N GLU A 59 10.44 -27.49 35.87
CA GLU A 59 9.27 -27.81 36.71
C GLU A 59 7.98 -27.17 36.21
N GLN A 60 8.06 -25.94 35.67
CA GLN A 60 6.91 -25.25 35.07
C GLN A 60 6.47 -25.85 33.73
N HIS A 61 7.38 -26.53 33.02
CA HIS A 61 7.07 -27.31 31.82
C HIS A 61 6.48 -28.69 32.10
N GLN A 62 6.25 -29.06 33.35
CA GLN A 62 5.32 -30.16 33.62
C GLN A 62 3.95 -29.70 33.14
N ASP A 63 3.41 -30.36 32.11
CA ASP A 63 2.10 -30.08 31.52
C ASP A 63 1.01 -30.12 32.62
N ILE A 64 0.75 -28.97 33.24
CA ILE A 64 -0.39 -28.79 34.13
C ILE A 64 -1.60 -28.79 33.20
N SER A 65 -2.23 -29.96 33.09
CA SER A 65 -3.45 -30.16 32.31
C SER A 65 -4.49 -29.15 32.78
N LEU A 66 -4.85 -28.20 31.92
CA LEU A 66 -5.89 -27.22 32.23
C LEU A 66 -7.22 -27.95 32.50
N PRO A 67 -8.05 -27.45 33.43
CA PRO A 67 -9.40 -27.98 33.63
C PRO A 67 -10.20 -27.98 32.32
N ASP A 68 -11.01 -29.02 32.10
CA ASP A 68 -11.77 -29.21 30.86
C ASP A 68 -12.66 -28.01 30.52
N ASP A 69 -13.29 -27.38 31.51
CA ASP A 69 -14.11 -26.18 31.33
C ASP A 69 -13.33 -25.02 30.71
N VAL A 70 -12.06 -24.84 31.09
CA VAL A 70 -11.20 -23.77 30.56
C VAL A 70 -10.77 -24.11 29.14
N ARG A 71 -10.46 -25.38 28.86
CA ARG A 71 -10.14 -25.85 27.50
C ARG A 71 -11.31 -25.62 26.55
N ASP A 72 -12.53 -25.96 26.97
CA ASP A 72 -13.73 -25.76 26.18
C ASP A 72 -14.03 -24.27 25.93
N GLN A 73 -13.81 -23.42 26.93
CA GLN A 73 -13.95 -21.98 26.77
C GLN A 73 -12.93 -21.41 25.79
N ILE A 74 -11.67 -21.85 25.86
CA ILE A 74 -10.62 -21.46 24.91
C ILE A 74 -10.99 -21.94 23.50
N GLY A 75 -11.47 -23.18 23.35
CA GLY A 75 -11.92 -23.72 22.07
C GLY A 75 -13.06 -22.90 21.46
N LYS A 76 -14.08 -22.55 22.25
CA LYS A 76 -15.20 -21.70 21.82
C LYS A 76 -14.74 -20.28 21.45
N ALA A 77 -13.84 -19.69 22.23
CA ALA A 77 -13.30 -18.37 21.93
C ALA A 77 -12.49 -18.39 20.63
N ALA A 78 -11.69 -19.44 20.42
CA ALA A 78 -10.92 -19.64 19.19
C ALA A 78 -11.83 -19.79 17.97
N SER A 79 -12.89 -20.59 18.06
CA SER A 79 -13.83 -20.76 16.95
C SER A 79 -14.58 -19.47 16.60
N ILE A 80 -15.01 -18.70 17.60
CA ILE A 80 -15.66 -17.39 17.39
C ILE A 80 -14.70 -16.41 16.73
N PHE A 81 -13.44 -16.40 17.17
CA PHE A 81 -12.42 -15.54 16.58
C PHE A 81 -12.12 -15.93 15.13
N GLU A 82 -12.02 -17.22 14.85
CA GLU A 82 -11.82 -17.74 13.50
C GLU A 82 -12.99 -17.35 12.58
N GLU A 83 -14.23 -17.55 13.02
CA GLU A 83 -15.42 -17.17 12.26
C GLU A 83 -15.46 -15.66 12.00
N SER A 84 -15.10 -14.85 13.01
CA SER A 84 -15.00 -13.40 12.87
C SER A 84 -13.97 -13.00 11.81
N MET A 85 -12.80 -13.61 11.82
CA MET A 85 -11.74 -13.36 10.84
C MET A 85 -12.19 -13.78 9.44
N GLN A 86 -12.80 -14.96 9.29
CA GLN A 86 -13.33 -15.44 8.02
C GLN A 86 -14.39 -14.50 7.46
N ASN A 87 -15.32 -14.02 8.29
CA ASN A 87 -16.34 -13.06 7.90
C ASN A 87 -15.74 -11.70 7.48
N MET A 88 -14.72 -11.23 8.19
CA MET A 88 -14.00 -10.00 7.82
C MET A 88 -13.33 -10.12 6.45
N VAL A 89 -12.62 -11.23 6.21
CA VAL A 89 -11.94 -11.49 4.94
C VAL A 89 -12.96 -11.62 3.80
N ARG A 90 -14.04 -12.38 4.00
CA ARG A 90 -15.12 -12.51 3.01
C ARG A 90 -15.75 -11.15 2.68
N GLY A 91 -16.01 -10.33 3.70
CA GLY A 91 -16.54 -8.97 3.52
C GLY A 91 -15.56 -8.02 2.83
N LEU A 92 -14.25 -8.20 3.01
CA LEU A 92 -13.23 -7.42 2.28
C LEU A 92 -13.18 -7.83 0.81
N ILE A 93 -13.16 -9.14 0.53
CA ILE A 93 -13.16 -9.68 -0.83
C ILE A 93 -14.39 -9.17 -1.59
N SER A 94 -15.60 -9.31 -1.02
CA SER A 94 -16.83 -8.83 -1.65
C SER A 94 -16.78 -7.33 -1.97
N ARG A 95 -16.33 -6.50 -1.03
CA ARG A 95 -16.22 -5.05 -1.27
C ARG A 95 -15.22 -4.70 -2.36
N MET A 96 -14.08 -5.38 -2.39
CA MET A 96 -13.07 -5.20 -3.44
C MET A 96 -13.60 -5.62 -4.80
N THR A 97 -14.25 -6.79 -4.87
CA THR A 97 -14.88 -7.27 -6.10
C THR A 97 -15.95 -6.29 -6.60
N ASP A 98 -16.87 -5.85 -5.74
CA ASP A 98 -17.91 -4.89 -6.11
C ASP A 98 -17.32 -3.57 -6.63
N GLN A 99 -16.25 -3.08 -5.98
CA GLN A 99 -15.56 -1.89 -6.43
C GLN A 99 -14.91 -2.11 -7.80
N THR A 100 -14.26 -3.24 -8.03
CA THR A 100 -13.64 -3.55 -9.34
C THR A 100 -14.68 -3.67 -10.43
N VAL A 101 -15.80 -4.36 -10.19
CA VAL A 101 -16.91 -4.50 -11.15
C VAL A 101 -17.46 -3.13 -11.53
N ARG A 102 -17.71 -2.25 -10.55
CA ARG A 102 -18.15 -0.87 -10.82
C ARG A 102 -17.14 -0.09 -11.66
N GLN A 103 -15.85 -0.24 -11.37
CA GLN A 103 -14.80 0.43 -12.16
C GLN A 103 -14.73 -0.09 -13.60
N PHE A 104 -14.93 -1.40 -13.81
CA PHE A 104 -14.99 -1.96 -15.16
C PHE A 104 -16.21 -1.44 -15.92
N ALA A 105 -17.38 -1.39 -15.29
CA ALA A 105 -18.59 -0.85 -15.92
C ALA A 105 -18.42 0.62 -16.37
N PHE A 106 -17.75 1.46 -15.56
CA PHE A 106 -17.45 2.83 -15.98
C PHE A 106 -16.50 2.89 -17.19
N LYS A 107 -15.45 2.08 -17.18
CA LYS A 107 -14.49 2.02 -18.29
C LYS A 107 -15.13 1.51 -19.57
N GLU A 108 -15.98 0.49 -19.48
CA GLU A 108 -16.72 -0.05 -20.61
C GLU A 108 -17.65 1.01 -21.21
N ARG A 109 -18.36 1.77 -20.37
CA ARG A 109 -19.19 2.89 -20.83
C ARG A 109 -18.36 3.97 -21.53
N ASP A 110 -17.23 4.36 -20.94
CA ASP A 110 -16.35 5.38 -21.52
C ASP A 110 -15.75 4.91 -22.84
N PHE A 111 -15.41 3.62 -22.94
CA PHE A 111 -14.92 3.02 -24.17
C PHE A 111 -16.00 3.00 -25.26
N ALA A 112 -17.23 2.62 -24.94
CA ALA A 112 -18.35 2.65 -25.88
C ALA A 112 -18.64 4.07 -26.41
N MET A 113 -18.54 5.09 -25.55
CA MET A 113 -18.67 6.50 -25.99
C MET A 113 -17.54 6.89 -26.94
N LEU A 114 -16.30 6.51 -26.62
CA LEU A 114 -15.14 6.79 -27.45
C LEU A 114 -15.22 6.08 -28.82
N GLU A 115 -15.68 4.83 -28.83
CA GLU A 115 -15.94 4.09 -30.08
C GLU A 115 -17.01 4.77 -30.94
N ALA A 116 -18.10 5.23 -30.33
CA ALA A 116 -19.13 5.98 -31.05
C ALA A 116 -18.59 7.28 -31.65
N GLU A 117 -17.78 8.03 -30.90
CA GLU A 117 -17.11 9.25 -31.40
C GLU A 117 -16.12 8.95 -32.53
N HIS A 118 -15.41 7.83 -32.48
CA HIS A 118 -14.52 7.43 -33.56
C HIS A 118 -15.31 6.97 -34.79
N ALA A 119 -16.40 6.23 -34.60
CA ALA A 119 -17.27 5.80 -35.69
C ALA A 119 -17.89 7.00 -36.44
N THR A 120 -18.29 8.06 -35.74
CA THR A 120 -18.80 9.27 -36.39
C THR A 120 -17.71 10.01 -37.16
N LYS A 121 -16.49 10.11 -36.62
CA LYS A 121 -15.35 10.72 -37.32
C LYS A 121 -14.95 9.95 -38.56
N VAL A 122 -14.93 8.61 -38.50
CA VAL A 122 -14.63 7.76 -39.65
C VAL A 122 -15.67 8.00 -40.75
N LYS A 123 -16.96 7.98 -40.42
CA LYS A 123 -18.03 8.27 -41.40
C LYS A 123 -17.88 9.64 -42.04
N ALA A 124 -17.60 10.69 -41.25
CA ALA A 124 -17.41 12.03 -41.78
C ALA A 124 -16.21 12.10 -42.76
N LEU A 125 -15.11 11.41 -42.45
CA LEU A 125 -13.96 11.32 -43.33
C LEU A 125 -14.24 10.49 -44.59
N GLU A 126 -15.01 9.41 -44.46
CA GLU A 126 -15.46 8.59 -45.60
C GLU A 126 -16.35 9.41 -46.55
N GLU A 127 -17.26 10.22 -46.01
CA GLU A 127 -18.09 11.16 -46.77
C GLU A 127 -17.25 12.26 -47.45
N GLU A 128 -16.26 12.81 -46.76
CA GLU A 128 -15.33 13.81 -47.34
C GLU A 128 -14.49 13.21 -48.46
N VAL A 129 -13.97 11.99 -48.29
CA VAL A 129 -13.24 11.28 -49.35
C VAL A 129 -14.15 11.04 -50.54
N ALA A 130 -15.38 10.57 -50.34
CA ALA A 130 -16.34 10.34 -51.42
C ALA A 130 -16.64 11.64 -52.19
N TYR A 131 -16.87 12.74 -51.48
CA TYR A 131 -17.08 14.06 -52.09
C TYR A 131 -15.88 14.53 -52.92
N LEU A 132 -14.66 14.42 -52.37
CA LEU A 132 -13.45 14.80 -53.08
C LEU A 132 -13.18 13.92 -54.30
N THR A 133 -13.47 12.62 -54.22
CA THR A 133 -13.40 11.71 -55.36
C THR A 133 -14.40 12.12 -56.44
N GLU A 134 -15.65 12.43 -56.07
CA GLU A 134 -16.65 12.92 -57.04
C GLU A 134 -16.22 14.24 -57.70
N CYS A 135 -15.65 15.18 -56.94
CA CYS A 135 -15.09 16.41 -57.50
C CYS A 135 -13.93 16.15 -58.47
N LEU A 136 -13.08 15.17 -58.19
CA LEU A 136 -11.98 14.79 -59.09
C LEU A 136 -12.53 14.17 -60.38
N ASP A 137 -13.50 13.26 -60.29
CA ASP A 137 -14.13 12.63 -61.45
C ASP A 137 -14.83 13.68 -62.34
N GLN A 138 -15.49 14.68 -61.74
CA GLN A 138 -16.10 15.80 -62.47
C GLN A 138 -15.06 16.65 -63.19
N LEU A 139 -13.95 17.00 -62.53
CA LEU A 139 -12.85 17.76 -63.16
C LEU A 139 -12.15 16.97 -64.26
N GLU A 140 -12.00 15.66 -64.12
CA GLU A 140 -11.45 14.78 -65.16
C GLU A 140 -12.39 14.74 -66.37
N ALA A 141 -13.69 14.59 -66.17
CA ALA A 141 -14.68 14.64 -67.23
C ALA A 141 -14.76 16.00 -67.93
N GLU A 142 -14.68 17.12 -67.19
CA GLU A 142 -14.63 18.47 -67.77
C GLU A 142 -13.38 18.67 -68.64
N ASN A 143 -12.22 18.18 -68.19
CA ASN A 143 -10.98 18.25 -68.96
C ASN A 143 -11.06 17.42 -70.26
N GLU A 144 -11.60 16.19 -70.22
CA GLU A 144 -11.79 15.36 -71.42
C GLU A 144 -12.72 16.01 -72.45
N VAL A 145 -13.74 16.74 -72.01
CA VAL A 145 -14.65 17.48 -72.92
C VAL A 145 -13.95 18.68 -73.56
N THR A 146 -13.09 19.40 -72.83
CA THR A 146 -12.30 20.50 -73.41
C THR A 146 -11.23 20.04 -74.39
N ASP A 147 -10.66 18.85 -74.20
CA ASP A 147 -9.68 18.28 -75.14
C ASP A 147 -10.33 17.74 -76.43
N ALA A 148 -11.63 17.42 -76.39
CA ALA A 148 -12.38 16.96 -77.56
C ALA A 148 -12.89 18.11 -78.48
N GLU A 149 -12.88 19.36 -78.01
CA GLU A 149 -13.37 20.54 -78.76
C GLU A 149 -12.23 21.47 -79.27
N ALA A 150 -10.97 21.04 -79.18
CA ALA A 150 -9.84 21.74 -79.78
C ALA A 150 -9.43 21.08 -81.12
N PRO A 151 -9.65 21.72 -82.29
CA PRO A 151 -8.96 21.31 -83.50
C PRO A 151 -7.49 21.74 -83.40
N ASP A 152 -6.61 20.76 -83.57
CA ASP A 152 -5.28 20.81 -84.17
C ASP A 152 -4.63 22.21 -84.22
N ASP A 153 -3.88 22.57 -83.17
CA ASP A 153 -2.70 23.41 -83.33
C ASP A 153 -1.71 23.11 -82.20
N ALA A 154 -0.71 22.30 -82.52
CA ALA A 154 0.57 22.29 -81.82
C ALA A 154 1.58 23.04 -82.71
N PRO A 155 2.70 23.59 -82.18
CA PRO A 155 3.21 23.44 -80.82
C PRO A 155 3.65 24.78 -80.20
N GLU A 156 3.84 24.82 -78.88
CA GLU A 156 5.08 25.39 -78.30
C GLU A 156 5.13 25.07 -76.80
N GLN A 157 6.10 24.23 -76.43
CA GLN A 157 6.47 24.00 -75.04
C GLN A 157 7.09 25.27 -74.45
N PRO A 158 6.57 25.85 -73.35
CA PRO A 158 7.40 26.67 -72.50
C PRO A 158 8.25 25.75 -71.61
N SER A 159 9.55 25.93 -71.75
CA SER A 159 10.63 25.36 -70.96
C SER A 159 10.27 25.07 -69.51
N VAL A 160 10.43 23.80 -69.12
CA VAL A 160 10.45 23.34 -67.75
C VAL A 160 11.53 24.11 -67.00
N SER A 161 11.11 25.08 -66.18
CA SER A 161 11.96 25.64 -65.14
C SER A 161 12.01 24.62 -64.01
N GLU A 162 13.22 24.11 -63.80
CA GLU A 162 13.64 23.26 -62.71
C GLU A 162 13.00 23.68 -61.36
N PRO A 163 12.25 22.80 -60.69
CA PRO A 163 11.74 23.12 -59.36
C PRO A 163 12.91 23.11 -58.36
N ALA A 164 13.09 24.23 -57.67
CA ALA A 164 14.00 24.34 -56.55
C ALA A 164 13.77 23.18 -55.55
N PRO A 165 14.83 22.56 -55.00
CA PRO A 165 14.66 21.46 -54.07
C PRO A 165 13.88 21.94 -52.85
N ALA A 166 12.71 21.34 -52.65
CA ALA A 166 11.94 21.48 -51.44
C ALA A 166 12.86 21.21 -50.24
N ALA A 167 13.00 22.21 -49.36
CA ALA A 167 13.63 22.02 -48.07
C ALA A 167 12.86 20.88 -47.37
N SER A 168 13.51 19.73 -47.31
CA SER A 168 13.09 18.56 -46.55
C SER A 168 12.97 19.00 -45.10
N ALA A 169 11.77 19.41 -44.70
CA ALA A 169 11.43 19.60 -43.31
C ALA A 169 11.48 18.21 -42.68
N LEU A 170 12.63 17.95 -42.06
CA LEU A 170 12.87 16.84 -41.15
C LEU A 170 11.60 16.52 -40.38
N ALA A 171 11.07 15.33 -40.63
CA ALA A 171 10.06 14.70 -39.83
C ALA A 171 10.41 14.89 -38.36
N ALA A 172 9.69 15.78 -37.68
CA ALA A 172 9.78 15.90 -36.24
C ALA A 172 9.45 14.52 -35.67
N ALA A 173 10.45 13.92 -35.03
CA ALA A 173 10.34 12.62 -34.40
C ALA A 173 9.06 12.58 -33.56
N ARG A 174 8.11 11.76 -34.01
CA ARG A 174 6.89 11.43 -33.28
C ARG A 174 7.32 11.01 -31.88
N LYS A 175 6.96 11.81 -30.87
CA LYS A 175 6.94 11.36 -29.48
C LYS A 175 6.01 10.15 -29.47
N SER A 176 6.59 8.97 -29.24
CA SER A 176 5.88 7.71 -29.06
C SER A 176 4.59 7.92 -28.24
N PRO A 177 3.41 7.45 -28.69
CA PRO A 177 2.15 7.60 -27.97
C PRO A 177 2.13 6.92 -26.59
N ASN A 178 3.16 6.13 -26.26
CA ASN A 178 3.22 5.27 -25.09
C ASN A 178 4.34 5.65 -24.11
N ARG A 179 4.55 6.94 -23.85
CA ARG A 179 5.37 7.35 -22.69
C ARG A 179 4.45 7.46 -21.46
N PRO A 180 4.61 6.61 -20.42
CA PRO A 180 3.83 6.77 -19.20
C PRO A 180 4.08 8.15 -18.60
N LEU A 181 3.00 8.90 -18.37
CA LEU A 181 3.05 10.19 -17.69
C LEU A 181 3.79 10.01 -16.36
N ARG A 182 4.91 10.73 -16.18
CA ARG A 182 5.55 10.84 -14.87
C ARG A 182 4.52 11.43 -13.92
N LYS A 183 4.02 10.61 -12.99
CA LYS A 183 3.13 11.01 -11.90
C LYS A 183 3.70 12.26 -11.24
N THR A 184 3.10 13.41 -11.52
CA THR A 184 3.28 14.62 -10.75
C THR A 184 2.78 14.31 -9.34
N ARG A 185 3.68 14.37 -8.35
CA ARG A 185 3.30 14.24 -6.95
C ARG A 185 2.24 15.30 -6.64
N PRO A 186 1.11 14.94 -6.03
CA PRO A 186 0.18 15.95 -5.52
C PRO A 186 0.90 16.82 -4.49
N ALA A 187 0.63 18.13 -4.54
CA ALA A 187 1.17 19.09 -3.61
C ALA A 187 0.87 18.68 -2.14
N PRO A 188 1.79 18.92 -1.20
CA PRO A 188 1.56 18.59 0.20
C PRO A 188 0.35 19.37 0.70
N ARG A 189 -0.68 18.63 1.16
CA ARG A 189 -1.82 19.21 1.86
C ARG A 189 -1.29 19.95 3.09
N LYS A 190 -1.55 21.26 3.18
CA LYS A 190 -1.33 22.03 4.41
C LYS A 190 -2.05 21.30 5.54
N ALA A 191 -1.28 20.86 6.54
CA ALA A 191 -1.83 20.29 7.75
C ALA A 191 -2.76 21.34 8.39
N ALA A 192 -4.05 21.03 8.45
CA ALA A 192 -4.97 21.79 9.28
C ALA A 192 -4.50 21.62 10.73
N ARG A 193 -3.97 22.71 11.30
CA ARG A 193 -3.58 22.81 12.71
C ARG A 193 -4.75 22.35 13.56
N ALA A 194 -4.61 21.20 14.22
CA ALA A 194 -5.56 20.74 15.21
C ALA A 194 -5.73 21.84 16.27
N LYS A 195 -6.95 22.36 16.43
CA LYS A 195 -7.32 23.19 17.56
C LYS A 195 -7.15 22.34 18.82
N ALA A 196 -6.33 22.82 19.76
CA ALA A 196 -6.18 22.20 21.07
C ALA A 196 -7.55 22.11 21.78
N PRO A 197 -7.86 21.01 22.48
CA PRO A 197 -9.08 20.90 23.27
C PRO A 197 -9.03 21.91 24.44
N ALA A 198 -10.14 22.62 24.63
CA ALA A 198 -10.31 23.55 25.74
C ALA A 198 -10.20 22.84 27.11
N PRO A 199 -9.60 23.45 28.14
CA PRO A 199 -9.50 22.86 29.46
C PRO A 199 -10.89 22.68 30.09
N LYS A 200 -11.15 21.46 30.58
CA LYS A 200 -12.36 21.13 31.36
C LYS A 200 -12.36 21.98 32.64
N LYS A 201 -13.45 22.72 32.85
CA LYS A 201 -13.74 23.39 34.13
C LYS A 201 -13.78 22.34 35.24
N SER A 202 -13.00 22.58 36.30
CA SER A 202 -12.98 21.78 37.53
C SER A 202 -14.37 21.73 38.19
N PRO A 203 -14.74 20.61 38.84
CA PRO A 203 -15.98 20.52 39.60
C PRO A 203 -15.91 21.38 40.87
N ALA A 204 -16.94 22.20 41.09
CA ALA A 204 -17.13 22.98 42.31
C ALA A 204 -17.52 22.07 43.49
N PRO A 205 -17.10 22.41 44.73
CA PRO A 205 -17.42 21.63 45.92
C PRO A 205 -18.89 21.80 46.33
N THR A 206 -19.54 20.67 46.58
CA THR A 206 -20.88 20.59 47.18
C THR A 206 -20.84 21.09 48.63
N SER A 207 -21.45 22.25 48.89
CA SER A 207 -21.85 22.66 50.24
C SER A 207 -23.10 21.87 50.65
N LYS A 208 -22.99 21.12 51.75
CA LYS A 208 -24.16 20.66 52.52
C LYS A 208 -24.80 21.87 53.22
N PRO A 209 -26.12 21.86 53.41
CA PRO A 209 -26.71 22.44 54.59
C PRO A 209 -27.33 21.37 55.49
N SER A 210 -27.31 21.72 56.77
CA SER A 210 -27.80 21.01 57.96
C SER A 210 -29.30 20.74 57.94
#